data_AF-A0A932CY28-F1
#
_entry.id   AF-A0A932CY28-F1
#
_cell.length_a   1.000
_cell.length_b   1.000
_cell.length_c   1.000
_cell.angle_alpha   90.00
_cell.angle_beta   90.00
_cell.angle_gamma   90.00
#
_symmetry.space_group_name_H-M   'P 1'
#
loop_
_entity.id
_entity.type
_entity.pdbx_description
1 polymer ?
#
loop_
_entity_poly.entity_id
_entity_poly.type
_entity_poly.pdbx_seq_one_letter_code
_entity_poly.pdbx_strand_id
1 'polypeptide(L)'
;MRKIGSLVACAIIVLPAFAAAQNTPMPPPAEPMQPVQPGPADQNQMPPPAEAQSPWVTDQAATDQAATDQAAPADDAPAEDEAPAPTEPVRKGLGLQGSLGLSDCTGENCSDGDRLLYEGTSVGIGGEVVGVFRPIPLIGLGAGLHYNIVGVDDMPAEDNSMDYVNIELGARLYPISNGPVDISFGPTFGYTFAGIKSEDDSGELTRTLKGWTVGGQVGGEYFLAPLMSAGLSIRLWKPFWSEYCEEGDLVSGESWDDCEDVNDLEDDDQDDLPQIIWYVGGSFTYHIQM
;
A
#
# COMPACT_ATOMS: atom_id res chain seq x y z
N MET A 1 9.14 42.77 14.69
CA MET A 1 10.53 42.52 14.22
C MET A 1 10.86 41.07 14.59
N ARG A 2 11.45 40.28 13.66
CA ARG A 2 12.18 39.00 13.83
C ARG A 2 11.98 38.23 15.16
N LYS A 3 11.66 36.93 15.13
CA LYS A 3 12.59 35.87 14.71
C LYS A 3 11.84 34.64 14.15
N ILE A 4 12.26 34.22 12.96
CA ILE A 4 12.08 32.86 12.45
C ILE A 4 13.27 32.07 13.03
N GLY A 5 13.03 31.19 14.01
CA GLY A 5 13.97 30.16 14.47
C GLY A 5 13.42 28.82 13.99
N SER A 6 14.03 28.22 12.97
CA SER A 6 15.05 27.19 13.14
C SER A 6 14.55 25.97 13.92
N LEU A 7 13.61 25.25 13.32
CA LEU A 7 13.27 23.87 13.69
C LEU A 7 13.54 22.98 12.48
N VAL A 8 14.34 21.96 12.72
CA VAL A 8 14.53 20.73 11.92
C VAL A 8 15.24 20.88 10.57
N ALA A 9 16.58 20.95 10.66
CA ALA A 9 17.43 20.40 9.62
C ALA A 9 17.39 18.85 9.69
N CYS A 10 16.27 18.25 9.29
CA CYS A 10 16.28 16.86 8.84
C CYS A 10 17.02 16.87 7.49
N ALA A 11 18.21 16.28 7.48
CA ALA A 11 18.98 16.06 6.27
C ALA A 11 18.22 15.09 5.36
N ILE A 12 17.26 15.63 4.60
CA ILE A 12 16.71 15.02 3.42
C ILE A 12 17.84 15.03 2.38
N ILE A 13 18.61 13.94 2.31
CA ILE A 13 19.37 13.60 1.11
C ILE A 13 18.34 13.11 0.09
N VAL A 14 17.60 14.04 -0.51
CA VAL A 14 16.93 13.82 -1.79
C VAL A 14 18.01 13.89 -2.84
N LEU A 15 18.26 12.74 -3.48
CA LEU A 15 19.03 12.65 -4.71
C LEU A 15 18.47 13.64 -5.74
N PRO A 16 19.29 14.49 -6.38
CA PRO A 16 18.82 15.33 -7.47
C PRO A 16 18.73 14.45 -8.73
N ALA A 17 17.53 14.02 -9.10
CA ALA A 17 17.32 13.30 -10.35
C ALA A 17 16.05 13.71 -11.11
N PHE A 18 15.64 14.97 -11.08
CA PHE A 18 14.65 15.46 -12.06
C PHE A 18 14.92 16.92 -12.44
N ALA A 19 15.80 17.10 -13.43
CA ALA A 19 15.90 18.34 -14.20
C ALA A 19 16.33 18.03 -15.63
N ALA A 20 15.39 17.54 -16.46
CA ALA A 20 15.35 17.73 -17.92
C ALA A 20 14.18 16.94 -18.53
N ALA A 21 12.96 17.46 -18.43
CA ALA A 21 11.86 17.07 -19.30
C ALA A 21 10.98 18.29 -19.57
N GLN A 22 11.58 19.32 -20.19
CA GLN A 22 10.82 20.40 -20.82
C GLN A 22 10.68 20.10 -22.31
N ASN A 23 9.45 20.11 -22.78
CA ASN A 23 8.99 20.07 -24.18
C ASN A 23 9.06 18.73 -24.91
N THR A 24 8.17 17.80 -24.56
CA THR A 24 7.56 16.92 -25.57
C THR A 24 6.20 17.52 -25.98
N PRO A 25 5.95 17.76 -27.28
CA PRO A 25 4.67 18.25 -27.75
C PRO A 25 3.58 17.19 -27.51
N MET A 26 2.41 17.63 -27.03
CA MET A 26 1.22 16.78 -26.89
C MET A 26 0.88 16.12 -28.24
N PRO A 27 0.54 14.83 -28.26
CA PRO A 27 -0.03 14.21 -29.45
C PRO A 27 -1.38 14.87 -29.79
N PRO A 28 -1.73 14.98 -31.08
CA PRO A 28 -3.02 15.52 -31.49
C PRO A 28 -4.17 14.66 -30.95
N PRO A 29 -5.36 15.27 -30.71
CA PRO A 29 -6.53 14.55 -30.25
C PRO A 29 -6.92 13.45 -31.27
N ALA A 30 -7.21 12.26 -30.76
CA ALA A 30 -7.69 11.15 -31.57
C ALA A 30 -9.02 11.52 -32.24
N GLU A 31 -9.11 11.28 -33.54
CA GLU A 31 -10.35 11.44 -34.29
C GLU A 31 -11.44 10.50 -33.76
N PRO A 32 -12.71 10.93 -33.74
CA PRO A 32 -13.81 10.07 -33.32
C PRO A 32 -13.96 8.89 -34.30
N MET A 33 -13.79 7.67 -33.78
CA MET A 33 -14.04 6.44 -34.51
C MET A 33 -15.50 6.41 -34.98
N GLN A 34 -15.70 6.22 -36.29
CA GLN A 34 -17.03 6.01 -36.86
C GLN A 34 -17.60 4.67 -36.36
N PRO A 35 -18.92 4.60 -36.08
CA PRO A 35 -19.56 3.35 -35.69
C PRO A 35 -19.54 2.37 -36.86
N VAL A 36 -18.90 1.22 -36.64
CA VAL A 36 -18.95 0.06 -37.53
C VAL A 36 -20.39 -0.49 -37.50
N GLN A 37 -21.07 -0.47 -38.65
CA GLN A 37 -22.37 -1.12 -38.81
C GLN A 37 -22.22 -2.64 -38.64
N PRO A 38 -23.07 -3.31 -37.85
CA PRO A 38 -23.14 -4.77 -37.85
C PRO A 38 -23.76 -5.26 -39.16
N GLY A 39 -23.05 -6.18 -39.84
CA GLY A 39 -23.58 -6.95 -40.95
C GLY A 39 -24.64 -7.98 -40.50
N PRO A 40 -25.46 -8.51 -41.42
CA PRO A 40 -26.61 -9.33 -41.08
C PRO A 40 -26.21 -10.69 -40.53
N ALA A 41 -26.94 -11.12 -39.50
CA ALA A 41 -26.83 -12.42 -38.87
C ALA A 41 -27.27 -13.54 -39.82
N ASP A 42 -26.37 -14.50 -40.07
CA ASP A 42 -26.69 -15.73 -40.78
C ASP A 42 -27.35 -16.71 -39.80
N GLN A 43 -28.61 -17.03 -40.08
CA GLN A 43 -29.41 -18.01 -39.34
C GLN A 43 -29.21 -19.40 -39.96
N ASN A 44 -29.20 -20.39 -39.06
CA ASN A 44 -29.39 -21.82 -39.31
C ASN A 44 -28.15 -22.62 -39.71
N GLN A 45 -27.70 -23.49 -38.80
CA GLN A 45 -28.01 -24.93 -38.88
C GLN A 45 -27.42 -25.68 -37.66
N MET A 46 -28.28 -26.41 -36.95
CA MET A 46 -27.92 -27.39 -35.92
C MET A 46 -27.48 -28.72 -36.57
N PRO A 47 -26.66 -29.52 -35.86
CA PRO A 47 -26.77 -30.97 -35.88
C PRO A 47 -27.03 -31.58 -34.46
N PRO A 48 -27.36 -32.89 -34.36
CA PRO A 48 -28.45 -33.44 -33.53
C PRO A 48 -28.00 -34.00 -32.15
N PRO A 49 -28.88 -34.60 -31.32
CA PRO A 49 -28.71 -34.64 -29.87
C PRO A 49 -27.78 -35.76 -29.40
N ALA A 50 -27.13 -35.50 -28.26
CA ALA A 50 -26.32 -36.45 -27.52
C ALA A 50 -27.18 -37.56 -26.91
N GLU A 51 -26.89 -38.81 -27.26
CA GLU A 51 -27.36 -39.98 -26.54
C GLU A 51 -26.49 -40.21 -25.30
N ALA A 52 -27.15 -40.30 -24.15
CA ALA A 52 -26.55 -40.65 -22.88
C ALA A 52 -26.57 -42.17 -22.69
N GLN A 53 -25.41 -42.82 -22.51
CA GLN A 53 -25.26 -44.07 -21.74
C GLN A 53 -23.87 -44.16 -21.09
N SER A 54 -23.85 -44.18 -19.75
CA SER A 54 -22.87 -44.91 -18.93
C SER A 54 -23.48 -46.30 -18.62
N PRO A 55 -22.78 -47.36 -18.12
CA PRO A 55 -21.56 -47.27 -17.30
C PRO A 55 -20.56 -48.49 -17.35
N TRP A 56 -19.47 -48.38 -16.56
CA TRP A 56 -18.54 -49.41 -15.98
C TRP A 56 -18.08 -50.61 -16.83
N VAL A 57 -16.75 -50.77 -17.02
CA VAL A 57 -15.97 -52.00 -16.73
C VAL A 57 -14.47 -51.64 -16.65
N THR A 58 -13.85 -51.93 -15.50
CA THR A 58 -12.41 -52.12 -15.31
C THR A 58 -11.97 -53.44 -15.95
N ASP A 59 -10.88 -53.46 -16.73
CA ASP A 59 -9.92 -54.57 -16.60
C ASP A 59 -8.54 -54.27 -17.19
N GLN A 60 -7.56 -54.87 -16.53
CA GLN A 60 -6.12 -54.77 -16.76
C GLN A 60 -5.63 -55.57 -17.99
N ALA A 61 -4.37 -55.27 -18.33
CA ALA A 61 -3.33 -56.19 -18.80
C ALA A 61 -2.93 -56.11 -20.29
N ALA A 62 -1.77 -55.47 -20.46
CA ALA A 62 -0.66 -55.81 -21.32
C ALA A 62 -0.80 -57.02 -22.26
N THR A 63 -0.50 -56.80 -23.54
CA THR A 63 0.22 -57.77 -24.36
C THR A 63 1.10 -57.00 -25.36
N ASP A 64 2.41 -57.18 -25.22
CA ASP A 64 3.40 -56.84 -26.24
C ASP A 64 3.22 -57.76 -27.46
N GLN A 65 3.27 -57.22 -28.68
CA GLN A 65 4.27 -57.62 -29.68
C GLN A 65 4.09 -56.88 -31.02
N ALA A 66 5.23 -56.51 -31.57
CA ALA A 66 5.43 -55.81 -32.83
C ALA A 66 5.12 -56.66 -34.07
N ALA A 67 4.59 -56.04 -35.12
CA ALA A 67 4.96 -56.34 -36.50
C ALA A 67 4.57 -55.17 -37.43
N THR A 68 5.57 -54.77 -38.22
CA THR A 68 5.65 -53.71 -39.22
C THR A 68 4.66 -53.88 -40.38
N ASP A 69 4.11 -52.78 -40.88
CA ASP A 69 3.83 -52.62 -42.32
C ASP A 69 3.91 -51.14 -42.75
N GLN A 70 4.70 -50.90 -43.81
CA GLN A 70 4.89 -49.62 -44.49
C GLN A 70 3.70 -49.31 -45.42
N ALA A 71 3.20 -48.07 -45.42
CA ALA A 71 2.78 -47.37 -46.66
C ALA A 71 2.44 -45.88 -46.43
N ALA A 72 3.32 -45.03 -46.98
CA ALA A 72 3.08 -43.73 -47.65
C ALA A 72 2.53 -42.50 -46.87
N PRO A 73 2.95 -41.28 -47.27
CA PRO A 73 2.85 -40.07 -46.48
C PRO A 73 1.51 -39.37 -46.69
N ALA A 74 0.91 -38.87 -45.63
CA ALA A 74 -0.22 -37.96 -45.71
C ALA A 74 0.04 -36.79 -44.77
N ASP A 75 0.25 -35.63 -45.39
CA ASP A 75 0.15 -34.28 -44.85
C ASP A 75 0.87 -34.00 -43.52
N ASP A 76 2.10 -33.50 -43.66
CA ASP A 76 2.63 -32.49 -42.75
C ASP A 76 1.65 -31.30 -42.75
N ALA A 77 0.62 -31.36 -41.92
CA ALA A 77 0.03 -30.14 -41.39
C ALA A 77 1.16 -29.40 -40.68
N PRO A 78 1.46 -28.14 -41.00
CA PRO A 78 2.40 -27.39 -40.18
C PRO A 78 1.85 -27.45 -38.76
N ALA A 79 2.63 -28.02 -37.84
CA ALA A 79 2.38 -27.86 -36.42
C ALA A 79 2.14 -26.36 -36.24
N GLU A 80 0.93 -26.00 -35.83
CA GLU A 80 0.66 -24.65 -35.38
C GLU A 80 1.69 -24.44 -34.27
N ASP A 81 2.70 -23.64 -34.61
CA ASP A 81 3.78 -23.24 -33.74
C ASP A 81 3.07 -22.50 -32.62
N GLU A 82 2.72 -23.25 -31.57
CA GLU A 82 1.99 -22.77 -30.42
C GLU A 82 2.91 -21.72 -29.82
N ALA A 83 2.69 -20.47 -30.22
CA ALA A 83 3.52 -19.35 -29.84
C ALA A 83 3.68 -19.45 -28.33
N PRO A 84 4.92 -19.49 -27.81
CA PRO A 84 5.16 -19.78 -26.41
C PRO A 84 4.25 -18.86 -25.61
N ALA A 85 3.40 -19.47 -24.78
CA ALA A 85 2.45 -18.75 -23.94
C ALA A 85 3.23 -17.58 -23.34
N PRO A 86 2.71 -16.33 -23.43
CA PRO A 86 3.47 -15.16 -23.02
C PRO A 86 3.97 -15.41 -21.62
N THR A 87 5.28 -15.64 -21.50
CA THR A 87 5.93 -15.86 -20.21
C THR A 87 5.69 -14.60 -19.43
N GLU A 88 4.78 -14.68 -18.46
CA GLU A 88 4.45 -13.55 -17.62
C GLU A 88 5.75 -13.05 -16.97
N PRO A 89 5.93 -11.73 -16.87
CA PRO A 89 7.16 -11.17 -16.34
C PRO A 89 7.33 -11.66 -14.91
N VAL A 90 8.37 -12.45 -14.66
CA VAL A 90 8.84 -12.78 -13.32
C VAL A 90 9.30 -11.46 -12.69
N ARG A 91 8.47 -10.89 -11.83
CA ARG A 91 8.66 -9.55 -11.26
C ARG A 91 9.76 -9.60 -10.20
N LYS A 92 11.00 -9.33 -10.58
CA LYS A 92 12.13 -9.08 -9.67
C LYS A 92 12.61 -7.65 -9.86
N GLY A 93 13.07 -7.03 -8.79
CA GLY A 93 13.57 -5.66 -8.90
C GLY A 93 13.35 -4.82 -7.65
N LEU A 94 13.46 -3.51 -7.84
CA LEU A 94 13.24 -2.49 -6.84
C LEU A 94 12.00 -1.68 -7.22
N GLY A 95 10.98 -1.67 -6.37
CA GLY A 95 9.83 -0.79 -6.48
C GLY A 95 10.02 0.46 -5.62
N LEU A 96 9.70 1.63 -6.15
CA LEU A 96 9.56 2.87 -5.40
C LEU A 96 8.08 3.24 -5.39
N GLN A 97 7.47 3.13 -4.22
CA GLN A 97 6.06 3.35 -3.96
C GLN A 97 5.88 4.71 -3.29
N GLY A 98 4.96 5.53 -3.81
CA GLY A 98 4.41 6.68 -3.12
C GLY A 98 2.92 6.49 -2.89
N SER A 99 2.40 6.86 -1.72
CA SER A 99 0.98 6.75 -1.43
C SER A 99 0.41 8.02 -0.80
N LEU A 100 -0.90 8.18 -0.96
CA LEU A 100 -1.72 9.16 -0.27
C LEU A 100 -3.02 8.50 0.17
N GLY A 101 -3.48 8.84 1.37
CA GLY A 101 -4.60 8.14 1.97
C GLY A 101 -5.12 8.79 3.22
N LEU A 102 -6.04 8.05 3.83
CA LEU A 102 -6.70 8.37 5.07
C LEU A 102 -6.05 7.60 6.20
N SER A 103 -5.94 8.21 7.35
CA SER A 103 -5.37 7.60 8.55
C SER A 103 -6.14 8.00 9.79
N ASP A 104 -6.11 7.16 10.80
CA ASP A 104 -6.70 7.46 12.09
C ASP A 104 -6.05 6.55 13.16
N CYS A 105 -6.46 6.68 14.41
CA CYS A 105 -5.97 5.89 15.52
C CYS A 105 -7.08 5.46 16.49
N THR A 106 -6.73 4.63 17.46
CA THR A 106 -7.61 4.20 18.58
C THR A 106 -6.93 4.49 19.91
N GLY A 107 -7.67 4.64 21.01
CA GLY A 107 -7.18 5.06 22.35
C GLY A 107 -7.90 6.33 22.78
N GLU A 108 -7.90 6.73 24.06
CA GLU A 108 -8.76 7.86 24.50
C GLU A 108 -8.42 9.19 23.80
N ASN A 109 -7.13 9.49 23.57
CA ASN A 109 -6.71 10.64 22.76
C ASN A 109 -7.17 10.56 21.27
N CYS A 110 -7.57 9.38 20.79
CA CYS A 110 -8.18 9.18 19.48
C CYS A 110 -9.71 9.03 19.56
N SER A 111 -10.24 8.55 20.68
CA SER A 111 -11.63 8.14 20.88
C SER A 111 -12.49 9.13 21.66
N ASP A 112 -11.93 10.25 22.13
CA ASP A 112 -12.76 11.44 22.33
C ASP A 112 -13.34 11.93 20.99
N GLY A 113 -12.80 11.49 19.83
CA GLY A 113 -13.48 11.53 18.53
C GLY A 113 -14.53 10.42 18.28
N ASP A 114 -14.67 9.43 19.17
CA ASP A 114 -15.59 8.28 19.04
C ASP A 114 -17.00 8.59 19.57
N ARG A 115 -17.22 9.82 20.04
CA ARG A 115 -18.52 10.28 20.50
C ARG A 115 -19.50 10.58 19.37
N LEU A 116 -19.07 10.47 18.11
CA LEU A 116 -19.86 10.90 16.97
C LEU A 116 -19.71 10.00 15.73
N LEU A 117 -20.11 8.73 15.88
CA LEU A 117 -20.68 7.96 14.74
C LEU A 117 -21.93 8.62 14.10
N TYR A 118 -22.36 9.79 14.61
CA TYR A 118 -23.37 10.66 14.02
C TYR A 118 -22.88 12.07 13.60
N GLU A 119 -21.66 12.50 13.95
CA GLU A 119 -21.11 13.81 13.57
C GLU A 119 -19.57 13.75 13.37
N GLY A 120 -19.10 13.01 12.36
CA GLY A 120 -17.73 13.15 11.84
C GLY A 120 -16.64 12.39 12.62
N THR A 121 -16.14 11.31 12.02
CA THR A 121 -14.84 10.74 12.36
C THR A 121 -13.74 11.71 11.94
N SER A 122 -12.80 12.02 12.85
CA SER A 122 -11.65 12.89 12.62
C SER A 122 -10.59 12.21 11.75
N VAL A 123 -10.95 11.92 10.49
CA VAL A 123 -10.08 11.19 9.56
C VAL A 123 -8.93 12.09 9.12
N GLY A 124 -7.71 11.69 9.47
CA GLY A 124 -6.48 12.33 9.04
C GLY A 124 -6.11 12.03 7.58
N ILE A 125 -5.20 12.84 7.06
CA ILE A 125 -4.58 12.64 5.74
C ILE A 125 -3.11 12.36 5.94
N GLY A 126 -2.59 11.42 5.17
CA GLY A 126 -1.15 11.27 5.09
C GLY A 126 -0.68 10.49 3.88
N GLY A 127 0.63 10.30 3.85
CA GLY A 127 1.32 9.72 2.72
C GLY A 127 2.54 8.94 3.14
N GLU A 128 2.97 8.10 2.22
CA GLU A 128 4.10 7.21 2.44
C GLU A 128 5.04 7.24 1.24
N VAL A 129 6.32 7.00 1.52
CA VAL A 129 7.32 6.65 0.52
C VAL A 129 8.00 5.36 0.95
N VAL A 130 7.88 4.32 0.14
CA VAL A 130 8.41 2.97 0.44
C VAL A 130 9.26 2.47 -0.72
N GLY A 131 10.48 2.04 -0.41
CA GLY A 131 11.30 1.24 -1.32
C GLY A 131 11.10 -0.25 -1.05
N VAL A 132 10.75 -1.03 -2.07
CA VAL A 132 10.53 -2.49 -1.96
C VAL A 132 11.50 -3.23 -2.86
N PHE A 133 12.42 -4.00 -2.27
CA PHE A 133 13.28 -4.92 -2.99
C PHE A 133 12.65 -6.32 -3.05
N ARG A 134 12.42 -6.83 -4.26
CA ARG A 134 11.84 -8.15 -4.51
C ARG A 134 12.89 -9.10 -5.10
N PRO A 135 13.65 -9.85 -4.27
CA PRO A 135 14.67 -10.78 -4.75
C PRO A 135 14.08 -12.01 -5.46
N ILE A 136 12.89 -12.44 -5.06
CA ILE A 136 12.14 -13.54 -5.67
C ILE A 136 10.66 -13.14 -5.81
N PRO A 137 9.91 -13.71 -6.76
CA PRO A 137 8.53 -13.25 -7.07
C PRO A 137 7.60 -13.22 -5.86
N LEU A 138 7.78 -14.17 -4.94
CA LEU A 138 6.90 -14.35 -3.79
C LEU A 138 7.23 -13.43 -2.61
N ILE A 139 8.45 -12.88 -2.51
CA ILE A 139 8.92 -12.18 -1.30
C ILE A 139 9.52 -10.83 -1.68
N GLY A 140 9.01 -9.78 -1.04
CA GLY A 140 9.60 -8.43 -1.04
C GLY A 140 10.05 -8.02 0.36
N LEU A 141 11.09 -7.19 0.42
CA LEU A 141 11.58 -6.53 1.62
C LEU A 141 11.44 -5.03 1.41
N GLY A 142 10.75 -4.35 2.32
CA GLY A 142 10.43 -2.94 2.24
C GLY A 142 11.12 -2.12 3.33
N ALA A 143 11.47 -0.88 3.00
CA ALA A 143 11.77 0.17 3.96
C ALA A 143 10.98 1.42 3.57
N GLY A 144 10.35 2.08 4.54
CA GLY A 144 9.43 3.17 4.28
C GLY A 144 9.44 4.26 5.33
N LEU A 145 8.97 5.42 4.91
CA LEU A 145 8.62 6.54 5.77
C LEU A 145 7.13 6.83 5.58
N HIS A 146 6.39 6.83 6.67
CA HIS A 146 4.98 7.17 6.70
C HIS A 146 4.80 8.47 7.49
N TYR A 147 4.04 9.41 6.95
CA TYR A 147 3.67 10.66 7.61
C TYR A 147 2.17 10.83 7.59
N ASN A 148 1.54 11.12 8.73
CA ASN A 148 0.13 11.49 8.78
C ASN A 148 -0.10 12.69 9.69
N ILE A 149 -1.20 13.40 9.40
CA ILE A 149 -1.79 14.41 10.26
C ILE A 149 -3.23 14.00 10.51
N VAL A 150 -3.61 13.88 11.77
CA VAL A 150 -4.96 13.54 12.24
C VAL A 150 -5.51 14.76 13.00
N GLY A 151 -6.72 15.18 12.67
CA GLY A 151 -7.42 16.21 13.46
C GLY A 151 -7.87 15.60 14.78
N VAL A 152 -7.87 16.39 15.85
CA VAL A 152 -8.41 15.94 17.15
C VAL A 152 -9.67 16.76 17.41
N ASP A 153 -10.83 16.20 17.03
CA ASP A 153 -12.08 16.97 16.89
C ASP A 153 -12.72 17.41 18.23
N ASP A 154 -12.24 16.96 19.39
CA ASP A 154 -12.95 17.12 20.67
C ASP A 154 -12.25 18.00 21.73
N MET A 155 -11.15 18.70 21.42
CA MET A 155 -10.69 19.79 22.30
C MET A 155 -11.19 21.17 21.82
N PRO A 156 -11.68 22.03 22.71
CA PRO A 156 -12.45 23.24 22.39
C PRO A 156 -11.68 24.35 21.65
N ALA A 157 -10.43 24.09 21.25
CA ALA A 157 -9.62 24.99 20.46
C ALA A 157 -9.54 24.51 19.00
N GLU A 158 -9.65 25.45 18.06
CA GLU A 158 -9.79 25.18 16.62
C GLU A 158 -8.54 24.54 15.97
N ASP A 159 -7.45 24.32 16.72
CA ASP A 159 -6.14 23.95 16.17
C ASP A 159 -5.51 22.67 16.78
N ASN A 160 -6.29 21.83 17.47
CA ASN A 160 -5.76 20.57 18.00
C ASN A 160 -5.47 19.58 16.86
N SER A 161 -4.22 19.14 16.79
CA SER A 161 -3.78 18.20 15.76
C SER A 161 -2.75 17.23 16.31
N MET A 162 -2.81 16.00 15.81
CA MET A 162 -1.77 15.00 16.04
C MET A 162 -1.06 14.73 14.72
N ASP A 163 0.24 14.95 14.68
CA ASP A 163 1.09 14.51 13.59
C ASP A 163 1.92 13.30 14.03
N TYR A 164 2.13 12.34 13.12
CA TYR A 164 3.08 11.28 13.40
C TYR A 164 3.87 10.85 12.18
N VAL A 165 5.10 10.45 12.46
CA VAL A 165 6.08 9.91 11.52
C VAL A 165 6.39 8.49 11.94
N ASN A 166 6.23 7.53 11.05
CA ASN A 166 6.67 6.15 11.27
C ASN A 166 7.77 5.78 10.25
N ILE A 167 8.91 5.33 10.75
CA ILE A 167 9.99 4.75 9.94
C ILE A 167 9.88 3.25 10.05
N GLU A 168 9.62 2.56 8.95
CA GLU A 168 9.29 1.13 8.97
C GLU A 168 10.20 0.28 8.07
N LEU A 169 10.35 -0.96 8.50
CA LEU A 169 10.88 -2.09 7.74
C LEU A 169 9.79 -3.16 7.65
N GLY A 170 9.64 -3.79 6.49
CA GLY A 170 8.58 -4.78 6.28
C GLY A 170 9.00 -5.92 5.39
N ALA A 171 8.32 -7.05 5.54
CA ALA A 171 8.36 -8.15 4.58
C ALA A 171 7.00 -8.26 3.90
N ARG A 172 6.97 -8.51 2.59
CA ARG A 172 5.75 -8.66 1.80
C ARG A 172 5.75 -10.03 1.13
N LEU A 173 4.67 -10.78 1.32
CA LEU A 173 4.38 -12.01 0.61
C LEU A 173 3.38 -11.72 -0.52
N TYR A 174 3.63 -12.30 -1.69
CA TYR A 174 2.82 -12.07 -2.88
C TYR A 174 2.16 -13.36 -3.37
N PRO A 175 1.08 -13.82 -2.70
CA PRO A 175 0.41 -15.08 -3.05
C PRO A 175 -0.19 -15.07 -4.45
N ILE A 176 -0.56 -13.89 -4.96
CA ILE A 176 -1.09 -13.69 -6.30
C ILE A 176 -0.17 -12.70 -6.99
N SER A 177 0.60 -13.17 -7.95
CA SER A 177 1.49 -12.34 -8.78
C SER A 177 1.53 -12.82 -10.24
N ASN A 178 0.54 -13.60 -10.64
CA ASN A 178 0.37 -14.12 -11.99
C ASN A 178 -0.65 -13.21 -12.69
N GLY A 179 -0.23 -12.52 -13.74
CA GLY A 179 -1.07 -11.57 -14.48
C GLY A 179 -0.93 -10.12 -14.00
N PRO A 180 -1.87 -9.21 -14.36
CA PRO A 180 -1.72 -7.77 -14.15
C PRO A 180 -1.93 -7.31 -12.70
N VAL A 181 -2.24 -8.22 -11.78
CA VAL A 181 -2.55 -7.91 -10.37
C VAL A 181 -1.55 -8.61 -9.45
N ASP A 182 -0.95 -7.84 -8.56
CA ASP A 182 -0.19 -8.35 -7.43
C ASP A 182 -0.98 -8.11 -6.14
N ILE A 183 -1.30 -9.17 -5.39
CA ILE A 183 -1.82 -9.05 -4.02
C ILE A 183 -0.68 -9.33 -3.07
N SER A 184 -0.57 -8.51 -2.02
CA SER A 184 0.49 -8.58 -1.03
C SER A 184 -0.02 -8.48 0.40
N PHE A 185 0.66 -9.14 1.31
CA PHE A 185 0.48 -8.92 2.75
C PHE A 185 1.77 -9.20 3.49
N GLY A 186 1.93 -8.65 4.68
CA GLY A 186 3.01 -9.05 5.57
C GLY A 186 3.25 -8.12 6.75
N PRO A 187 4.17 -8.52 7.64
CA PRO A 187 4.45 -7.79 8.87
C PRO A 187 5.32 -6.57 8.60
N THR A 188 5.17 -5.57 9.47
CA THR A 188 6.02 -4.38 9.55
C THR A 188 6.54 -4.20 10.97
N PHE A 189 7.72 -3.63 11.09
CA PHE A 189 8.35 -3.23 12.33
C PHE A 189 8.99 -1.87 12.13
N GLY A 190 8.81 -0.94 13.06
CA GLY A 190 9.25 0.43 12.86
C GLY A 190 9.47 1.19 14.14
N TYR A 191 9.67 2.48 13.98
CA TYR A 191 9.81 3.43 15.08
C TYR A 191 8.96 4.67 14.74
N THR A 192 8.09 5.05 15.67
CA THR A 192 7.15 6.14 15.52
C THR A 192 7.51 7.31 16.43
N PHE A 193 7.35 8.50 15.88
CA PHE A 193 7.34 9.77 16.57
C PHE A 193 5.94 10.36 16.37
N ALA A 194 5.26 10.76 17.43
CA ALA A 194 4.01 11.50 17.34
C ALA A 194 4.13 12.81 18.10
N GLY A 195 3.66 13.90 17.51
CA GLY A 195 3.43 15.18 18.16
C GLY A 195 1.93 15.37 18.32
N ILE A 196 1.50 15.77 19.51
CA ILE A 196 0.14 16.19 19.80
C ILE A 196 0.23 17.65 20.18
N LYS A 197 -0.38 18.51 19.37
CA LYS A 197 -0.49 19.93 19.64
C LYS A 197 -1.85 20.22 20.23
N SER A 198 -1.85 20.87 21.37
CA SER A 198 -3.04 21.43 21.97
C SER A 198 -2.84 22.91 22.29
N GLU A 199 -3.85 23.72 22.00
CA GLU A 199 -3.88 25.12 22.40
C GLU A 199 -5.03 25.30 23.38
N ASP A 200 -4.77 25.93 24.53
CA ASP A 200 -5.80 26.27 25.50
C ASP A 200 -5.64 27.72 26.02
N ASP A 201 -6.47 28.13 26.97
CA ASP A 201 -6.39 29.48 27.57
C ASP A 201 -5.04 29.74 28.28
N SER A 202 -4.21 28.71 28.51
CA SER A 202 -2.93 28.76 29.21
C SER A 202 -1.69 28.76 28.31
N GLY A 203 -1.83 28.42 27.02
CA GLY A 203 -0.75 28.46 26.03
C GLY A 203 -0.83 27.36 24.96
N GLU A 204 0.22 27.25 24.14
CA GLU A 204 0.44 26.09 23.27
C GLU A 204 1.17 25.00 24.09
N LEU A 205 0.55 23.83 24.15
CA LEU A 205 1.11 22.62 24.73
C LEU A 205 1.42 21.63 23.61
N THR A 206 2.68 21.21 23.52
CA THR A 206 3.13 20.17 22.58
C THR A 206 3.56 18.95 23.36
N ARG A 207 2.87 17.82 23.14
CA ARG A 207 3.27 16.52 23.69
C ARG A 207 3.94 15.70 22.60
N THR A 208 5.09 15.11 22.90
CA THR A 208 5.83 14.26 21.98
C THR A 208 5.91 12.84 22.51
N LEU A 209 5.48 11.88 21.70
CA LEU A 209 5.52 10.45 21.97
C LEU A 209 6.53 9.78 21.05
N LYS A 210 7.34 8.87 21.60
CA LYS A 210 8.28 8.06 20.80
C LYS A 210 8.21 6.59 21.21
N GLY A 211 8.27 5.70 20.23
CA GLY A 211 8.18 4.28 20.52
C GLY A 211 8.44 3.36 19.34
N TRP A 212 8.65 2.09 19.64
CA TRP A 212 8.72 1.03 18.63
C TRP A 212 7.32 0.69 18.12
N THR A 213 7.20 0.30 16.86
CA THR A 213 5.92 -0.14 16.29
C THR A 213 6.02 -1.55 15.74
N VAL A 214 4.96 -2.33 15.94
CA VAL A 214 4.76 -3.62 15.28
C VAL A 214 3.45 -3.54 14.53
N GLY A 215 3.46 -3.97 13.28
CA GLY A 215 2.30 -3.82 12.41
C GLY A 215 2.20 -4.86 11.33
N GLY A 216 1.26 -4.61 10.43
CA GLY A 216 1.05 -5.39 9.25
C GLY A 216 0.43 -4.55 8.15
N GLN A 217 0.63 -5.01 6.92
CA GLN A 217 0.04 -4.40 5.74
C GLN A 217 -0.62 -5.46 4.86
N VAL A 218 -1.67 -5.06 4.17
CA VAL A 218 -2.29 -5.79 3.06
C VAL A 218 -2.54 -4.81 1.93
N GLY A 219 -2.29 -5.22 0.69
CA GLY A 219 -2.51 -4.34 -0.45
C GLY A 219 -2.55 -5.08 -1.76
N GLY A 220 -3.11 -4.43 -2.77
CA GLY A 220 -3.17 -4.91 -4.14
C GLY A 220 -2.65 -3.85 -5.09
N GLU A 221 -1.85 -4.25 -6.08
CA GLU A 221 -1.36 -3.40 -7.15
C GLU A 221 -1.83 -3.93 -8.50
N TYR A 222 -2.28 -3.04 -9.39
CA TYR A 222 -2.59 -3.30 -10.79
C TYR A 222 -1.52 -2.66 -11.68
N PHE A 223 -0.93 -3.44 -12.58
CA PHE A 223 0.11 -2.98 -13.48
C PHE A 223 -0.48 -2.25 -14.69
N LEU A 224 -0.21 -0.94 -14.74
CA LEU A 224 -0.62 -0.05 -15.82
C LEU A 224 0.34 -0.14 -17.01
N ALA A 225 1.61 -0.42 -16.73
CA ALA A 225 2.68 -0.58 -17.71
C ALA A 225 3.74 -1.55 -17.15
N PRO A 226 4.71 -2.02 -17.96
CA PRO A 226 5.76 -2.93 -17.49
C PRO A 226 6.57 -2.43 -16.27
N LEU A 227 6.65 -1.10 -16.09
CA LEU A 227 7.41 -0.45 -15.02
C LEU A 227 6.54 0.38 -14.07
N MET A 228 5.21 0.35 -14.20
CA MET A 228 4.31 1.19 -13.41
C MET A 228 3.11 0.39 -12.91
N SER A 229 2.80 0.49 -11.62
CA SER A 229 1.57 -0.02 -11.04
C SER A 229 0.87 1.05 -10.20
N ALA A 230 -0.44 0.89 -10.04
CA ALA A 230 -1.24 1.65 -9.10
C ALA A 230 -1.96 0.67 -8.17
N GLY A 231 -2.15 1.03 -6.91
CA GLY A 231 -2.65 0.09 -5.92
C GLY A 231 -3.45 0.73 -4.80
N LEU A 232 -3.94 -0.14 -3.92
CA LEU A 232 -4.58 0.20 -2.66
C LEU A 232 -3.88 -0.59 -1.56
N SER A 233 -3.65 0.03 -0.42
CA SER A 233 -3.10 -0.64 0.76
C SER A 233 -3.84 -0.25 2.03
N ILE A 234 -3.89 -1.19 2.96
CA ILE A 234 -4.35 -1.02 4.32
C ILE A 234 -3.18 -1.39 5.23
N ARG A 235 -2.92 -0.57 6.23
CA ARG A 235 -1.85 -0.76 7.20
C ARG A 235 -2.37 -0.56 8.61
N LEU A 236 -1.79 -1.32 9.52
CA LEU A 236 -2.09 -1.28 10.95
C LEU A 236 -0.75 -1.29 11.68
N TRP A 237 -0.58 -0.39 12.65
CA TRP A 237 0.57 -0.37 13.54
C TRP A 237 0.10 -0.29 14.98
N LYS A 238 0.70 -1.09 15.84
CA LYS A 238 0.61 -0.97 17.29
C LYS A 238 1.90 -0.35 17.81
N PRO A 239 1.88 0.90 18.28
CA PRO A 239 3.01 1.48 18.98
C PRO A 239 3.20 0.89 20.38
N PHE A 240 4.45 0.87 20.80
CA PHE A 240 4.94 0.55 22.14
C PHE A 240 5.75 1.78 22.56
N TRP A 241 5.04 2.75 23.13
CA TRP A 241 5.61 4.01 23.57
C TRP A 241 6.64 3.78 24.67
N SER A 242 7.77 4.48 24.58
CA SER A 242 8.87 4.39 25.54
C SER A 242 9.18 5.72 26.20
N GLU A 243 8.83 6.83 25.56
CA GLU A 243 9.13 8.18 26.03
C GLU A 243 7.93 9.08 25.73
N TYR A 244 7.51 9.83 26.74
CA TYR A 244 6.52 10.89 26.68
C TYR A 244 7.19 12.19 27.13
N CYS A 245 7.20 13.20 26.27
CA CYS A 245 7.73 14.51 26.61
C CYS A 245 6.63 15.56 26.48
N GLU A 246 6.56 16.48 27.43
CA GLU A 246 5.64 17.61 27.39
C GLU A 246 6.43 18.92 27.32
N GLU A 247 6.17 19.70 26.27
CA GLU A 247 6.73 21.03 26.05
C GLU A 247 5.59 22.05 26.09
N GLY A 248 5.59 22.90 27.12
CA GLY A 248 4.62 23.96 27.26
C GLY A 248 5.26 25.34 27.11
N ASP A 249 4.72 26.17 26.22
CA ASP A 249 5.09 27.57 26.13
C ASP A 249 4.12 28.39 26.99
N LEU A 250 4.53 28.71 28.22
CA LEU A 250 3.70 29.50 29.12
C LEU A 250 3.52 30.91 28.55
N VAL A 251 2.37 31.56 28.82
CA VAL A 251 2.12 32.98 28.49
C VAL A 251 3.22 33.92 29.04
N SER A 252 3.99 33.48 30.03
CA SER A 252 5.17 34.17 30.57
C SER A 252 6.40 34.19 29.64
N GLY A 253 6.42 33.37 28.59
CA GLY A 253 7.56 33.17 27.68
C GLY A 253 8.65 32.25 28.23
N GLU A 254 8.33 31.45 29.25
CA GLU A 254 9.20 30.38 29.75
C GLU A 254 8.72 29.05 29.15
N SER A 255 9.63 28.35 28.46
CA SER A 255 9.41 26.98 28.00
C SER A 255 9.90 26.00 29.06
N TRP A 256 9.16 24.93 29.26
CA TRP A 256 9.59 23.78 30.06
C TRP A 256 9.50 22.54 29.18
N ASP A 257 10.42 21.61 29.41
CA ASP A 257 10.53 20.34 28.68
C ASP A 257 10.73 19.26 29.76
N ASP A 258 9.70 18.46 29.98
CA ASP A 258 9.74 17.34 30.91
C ASP A 258 9.50 16.04 30.15
N CYS A 259 10.46 15.12 30.23
CA CYS A 259 10.42 13.84 29.54
C CYS A 259 10.42 12.73 30.58
N GLU A 260 9.38 11.91 30.54
CA GLU A 260 9.20 10.77 31.43
C GLU A 260 9.15 9.46 30.62
N ASP A 261 9.56 8.37 31.25
CA ASP A 261 9.33 7.04 30.69
C ASP A 261 7.83 6.77 30.74
N VAL A 262 7.26 6.23 29.66
CA VAL A 262 5.82 5.93 29.61
C VAL A 262 5.40 4.96 30.72
N ASN A 263 6.32 4.12 31.19
CA ASN A 263 6.06 3.21 32.32
C ASN A 263 5.95 3.92 33.67
N ASP A 264 6.38 5.18 33.76
CA ASP A 264 6.29 6.01 34.96
C ASP A 264 5.01 6.87 34.99
N LEU A 265 4.27 6.94 33.87
CA LEU A 265 2.95 7.60 33.79
C LEU A 265 1.91 6.86 34.64
N GLU A 266 0.91 7.58 35.13
CA GLU A 266 -0.25 6.99 35.81
C GLU A 266 -1.03 6.07 34.85
N ASP A 267 -1.72 5.05 35.38
CA ASP A 267 -2.38 4.02 34.56
C ASP A 267 -3.44 4.64 33.61
N ASP A 268 -4.11 5.70 34.04
CA ASP A 268 -5.06 6.49 33.25
C ASP A 268 -4.37 7.24 32.11
N ASP A 269 -3.24 7.91 32.37
CA ASP A 269 -2.47 8.60 31.33
C ASP A 269 -1.91 7.63 30.27
N GLN A 270 -1.58 6.39 30.65
CA GLN A 270 -1.12 5.36 29.70
C GLN A 270 -2.26 4.86 28.79
N ASP A 271 -3.47 4.75 29.32
CA ASP A 271 -4.66 4.33 28.57
C ASP A 271 -5.07 5.38 27.52
N ASP A 272 -4.76 6.65 27.79
CA ASP A 272 -5.01 7.77 26.87
C ASP A 272 -4.15 7.72 25.60
N LEU A 273 -2.98 7.07 25.64
CA LEU A 273 -2.05 7.06 24.51
C LEU A 273 -2.64 6.36 23.26
N PRO A 274 -2.26 6.78 22.04
CA PRO A 274 -2.70 6.09 20.82
C PRO A 274 -2.26 4.62 20.83
N GLN A 275 -3.22 3.71 20.78
CA GLN A 275 -3.04 2.26 20.93
C GLN A 275 -2.86 1.52 19.60
N ILE A 276 -3.61 1.93 18.57
CA ILE A 276 -3.54 1.37 17.23
C ILE A 276 -3.62 2.53 16.25
N ILE A 277 -2.77 2.50 15.25
CA ILE A 277 -2.73 3.46 14.17
C ILE A 277 -3.07 2.71 12.89
N TRP A 278 -3.97 3.25 12.06
CA TRP A 278 -4.32 2.64 10.79
C TRP A 278 -4.22 3.63 9.63
N TYR A 279 -4.01 3.07 8.44
CA TYR A 279 -3.94 3.82 7.19
C TYR A 279 -4.60 3.04 6.06
N VAL A 280 -5.38 3.75 5.23
CA VAL A 280 -5.94 3.25 3.98
C VAL A 280 -5.59 4.23 2.88
N GLY A 281 -4.80 3.80 1.90
CA GLY A 281 -4.30 4.70 0.87
C GLY A 281 -4.16 4.09 -0.51
N GLY A 282 -4.31 4.96 -1.50
CA GLY A 282 -3.97 4.67 -2.88
C GLY A 282 -2.48 4.89 -3.10
N SER A 283 -1.85 3.99 -3.87
CA SER A 283 -0.41 4.04 -4.13
C SER A 283 -0.10 4.06 -5.62
N PHE A 284 1.03 4.66 -5.97
CA PHE A 284 1.66 4.55 -7.28
C PHE A 284 3.09 4.02 -7.11
N THR A 285 3.45 3.00 -7.89
CA THR A 285 4.74 2.32 -7.78
C THR A 285 5.47 2.33 -9.12
N TYR A 286 6.73 2.79 -9.10
CA TYR A 286 7.66 2.68 -10.22
C TYR A 286 8.63 1.52 -9.99
N HIS A 287 8.76 0.63 -10.97
CA HIS A 287 9.56 -0.58 -10.88
C HIS A 287 10.86 -0.43 -11.67
N ILE A 288 11.98 -0.75 -11.03
CA ILE A 288 13.31 -0.83 -11.62
C ILE A 288 13.66 -2.32 -11.75
N GLN A 289 13.73 -2.80 -12.99
CA GLN A 289 14.14 -4.16 -13.30
C GLN A 289 15.65 -4.33 -13.06
N MET A 290 16.04 -5.46 -12.45
CA MET A 290 17.42 -5.83 -12.17
C MET A 290 17.78 -7.15 -12.83
#